data_AF-A0A6L7WUJ9-F1
#
_entry.id   AF-A0A6L7WUJ9-F1
#
_cell.length_a   1.000
_cell.length_b   1.000
_cell.length_c   1.000
_cell.angle_alpha   90.00
_cell.angle_beta   90.00
_cell.angle_gamma   90.00
#
_symmetry.space_group_name_H-M   'P 1'
#
loop_
_entity.id
_entity.type
_entity.pdbx_description
1 polymer ?
#
loop_
_entity_poly.entity_id
_entity_poly.type
_entity_poly.pdbx_seq_one_letter_code
_entity_poly.pdbx_strand_id
1 'polypeptide(L)'
;MSRTARSTRECRARSHAHALFHLQAGGARILNLRHIPGDTSPEALLERGIVRVDRTTPWGNPFRISSRYGNRDDVIERYRHDLWRRIRSGALPLDELAAIADMPLACWCHPKPCHATVLARAARWAAEQLEDGCETA
;
A
#
# COMPACT_ATOMS: atom_id res chain seq x y z
N MET A 1 28.31 -39.91 3.26
CA MET A 1 27.54 -38.85 2.56
C MET A 1 26.86 -38.00 3.61
N SER A 2 27.53 -36.93 4.05
CA SER A 2 27.06 -36.07 5.13
C SER A 2 26.55 -34.76 4.53
N ARG A 3 25.25 -34.45 4.71
CA ARG A 3 24.70 -33.12 4.50
C ARG A 3 24.26 -32.58 5.86
N THR A 4 25.09 -31.72 6.43
CA THR A 4 24.76 -30.81 7.51
C THR A 4 23.92 -29.67 6.93
N ALA A 5 22.66 -29.54 7.35
CA ALA A 5 21.82 -28.41 7.00
C ALA A 5 21.08 -27.90 8.25
N ARG A 6 21.59 -26.75 8.73
CA ARG A 6 20.98 -25.68 9.53
C ARG A 6 20.18 -26.05 10.80
N SER A 7 20.84 -25.75 11.91
CA SER A 7 20.36 -25.53 13.27
C SER A 7 19.05 -24.72 13.34
N THR A 8 17.97 -25.41 13.71
CA THR A 8 16.65 -24.87 14.11
C THR A 8 16.67 -24.36 15.56
N ARG A 9 17.43 -23.30 15.83
CA ARG A 9 17.31 -22.47 17.04
C ARG A 9 16.62 -21.17 16.59
N GLU A 10 15.49 -20.70 17.09
CA GLU A 10 14.71 -20.98 18.29
C GLU A 10 13.24 -20.65 17.98
N CYS A 11 12.41 -21.67 17.73
CA CYS A 11 10.96 -21.50 17.70
C CYS A 11 10.44 -21.83 19.11
N ARG A 12 10.24 -20.80 19.95
CA ARG A 12 9.56 -20.95 21.25
C ARG A 12 8.60 -19.78 21.51
N ALA A 13 7.33 -20.10 21.26
CA ALA A 13 6.16 -19.86 22.10
C ALA A 13 5.62 -18.43 22.28
N ARG A 14 4.38 -18.21 21.80
CA ARG A 14 3.12 -18.05 22.60
C ARG A 14 1.98 -17.66 21.64
N SER A 15 0.95 -18.49 21.44
CA SER A 15 -0.30 -18.61 22.23
C SER A 15 -1.26 -17.42 22.07
N HIS A 16 -2.33 -17.68 21.33
CA HIS A 16 -3.53 -16.86 21.13
C HIS A 16 -4.01 -16.06 22.36
N ALA A 17 -4.35 -14.79 22.15
CA ALA A 17 -5.35 -14.06 22.95
C ALA A 17 -5.99 -12.93 22.13
N HIS A 18 -7.26 -13.15 21.77
CA HIS A 18 -8.40 -12.23 21.83
C HIS A 18 -8.26 -10.74 21.46
N ALA A 19 -9.22 -10.31 20.65
CA ALA A 19 -9.61 -8.94 20.38
C ALA A 19 -9.65 -8.00 21.61
N LEU A 20 -9.43 -6.70 21.30
CA LEU A 20 -9.72 -5.47 22.05
C LEU A 20 -8.54 -4.78 22.74
N PHE A 21 -7.86 -3.87 22.03
CA PHE A 21 -7.47 -2.51 22.50
C PHE A 21 -6.90 -1.71 21.30
N HIS A 22 -7.69 -0.91 20.59
CA HIS A 22 -7.92 0.52 20.82
C HIS A 22 -6.72 1.47 20.62
N LEU A 23 -6.90 2.31 19.57
CA LEU A 23 -6.44 3.68 19.33
C LEU A 23 -5.02 3.93 18.75
N GLN A 24 -5.07 4.53 17.54
CA GLN A 24 -4.03 5.25 16.79
C GLN A 24 -3.11 4.46 15.83
N ALA A 25 -3.66 3.55 15.02
CA ALA A 25 -2.97 3.14 13.78
C ALA A 25 -3.25 4.20 12.70
N GLY A 26 -2.39 5.22 12.61
CA GLY A 26 -2.47 6.31 11.65
C GLY A 26 -2.29 5.79 10.21
N GLY A 27 -3.37 5.33 9.58
CA GLY A 27 -3.34 4.94 8.17
C GLY A 27 -2.85 6.09 7.29
N ALA A 28 -2.20 5.74 6.18
CA ALA A 28 -1.62 6.69 5.25
C ALA A 28 -2.53 7.91 4.99
N ARG A 29 -2.02 9.09 5.31
CA ARG A 29 -2.71 10.37 5.06
C ARG A 29 -2.74 10.65 3.57
N ILE A 30 -3.92 10.93 3.03
CA ILE A 30 -4.03 11.28 1.60
C ILE A 30 -3.97 12.80 1.47
N LEU A 31 -2.98 13.26 0.73
CA LEU A 31 -2.73 14.68 0.47
C LEU A 31 -3.24 15.05 -0.93
N ASN A 32 -3.77 16.27 -1.05
CA ASN A 32 -4.07 16.85 -2.34
C ASN A 32 -2.83 17.58 -2.89
N LEU A 33 -2.30 17.10 -4.02
CA LEU A 33 -1.14 17.72 -4.68
C LEU A 33 -1.31 19.22 -4.96
N ARG A 34 -2.55 19.69 -5.19
CA ARG A 34 -2.84 21.11 -5.45
C ARG A 34 -2.54 22.02 -4.26
N HIS A 35 -2.51 21.46 -3.04
CA HIS A 35 -2.33 22.21 -1.80
C HIS A 35 -0.97 21.99 -1.17
N ILE A 36 -0.07 21.26 -1.85
CA ILE A 36 1.30 21.10 -1.41
C ILE A 36 2.12 22.26 -2.01
N PRO A 37 2.66 23.18 -1.19
CA PRO A 37 3.48 24.27 -1.70
C PRO A 37 4.84 23.75 -2.18
N GLY A 38 5.44 24.49 -3.12
CA GLY A 38 6.77 24.23 -3.65
C GLY A 38 6.78 23.21 -4.78
N ASP A 39 7.94 22.57 -4.98
CA ASP A 39 8.09 21.51 -5.97
C ASP A 39 7.28 20.26 -5.57
N THR A 40 6.60 19.69 -6.56
CA THR A 40 5.77 18.48 -6.43
C THR A 40 6.24 17.36 -7.36
N SER A 41 7.47 17.47 -7.87
CA SER A 41 8.19 16.35 -8.50
C SER A 41 8.20 15.13 -7.58
N PRO A 42 8.16 13.89 -8.13
CA PRO A 42 8.26 12.67 -7.33
C PRO A 42 9.44 12.68 -6.35
N GLU A 43 10.59 13.18 -6.80
CA GLU A 43 11.84 13.24 -6.04
C GLU A 43 11.72 14.19 -4.84
N ALA A 44 11.26 15.44 -5.07
CA ALA A 44 11.10 16.43 -3.99
C ALA A 44 10.03 16.01 -2.96
N LEU A 45 8.98 15.31 -3.40
CA LEU A 45 7.97 14.77 -2.48
C LEU A 45 8.54 13.63 -1.64
N LEU A 46 9.34 12.74 -2.25
CA LEU A 46 9.97 11.63 -1.55
C LEU A 46 10.96 12.11 -0.48
N GLU A 47 11.74 13.15 -0.76
CA GLU A 47 12.62 13.80 0.24
C GLU A 47 11.86 14.33 1.46
N ARG A 48 10.58 14.66 1.29
CA ARG A 48 9.66 15.11 2.35
C ARG A 48 8.90 13.96 3.00
N GLY A 49 9.20 12.71 2.62
CA GLY A 49 8.50 11.52 3.08
C GLY A 49 7.10 11.36 2.50
N ILE A 50 6.79 11.98 1.35
CA ILE A 50 5.48 11.91 0.71
C ILE A 50 5.59 11.08 -0.58
N VAL A 51 4.75 10.06 -0.72
CA VAL A 51 4.70 9.24 -1.93
C VAL A 51 3.70 9.83 -2.91
N ARG A 52 4.18 10.24 -4.08
CA ARG A 52 3.30 10.61 -5.19
C ARG A 52 2.67 9.35 -5.78
N VAL A 53 1.34 9.34 -5.95
CA VAL A 53 0.59 8.16 -6.42
C VAL A 53 -0.29 8.47 -7.64
N ASP A 54 0.03 9.50 -8.41
CA ASP A 54 -0.69 9.77 -9.66
C ASP A 54 -0.17 8.89 -10.82
N ARG A 55 -0.74 9.08 -12.02
CA ARG A 55 -0.49 8.22 -13.18
C ARG A 55 0.93 8.28 -13.73
N THR A 56 1.77 9.19 -13.25
CA THR A 56 3.20 9.22 -13.62
C THR A 56 4.02 8.26 -12.78
N THR A 57 3.39 7.55 -11.82
CA THR A 57 4.04 6.62 -10.90
C THR A 57 3.46 5.21 -11.04
N PRO A 58 4.18 4.15 -10.59
CA PRO A 58 3.67 2.77 -10.59
C PRO A 58 2.35 2.60 -9.83
N TRP A 59 2.11 3.47 -8.85
CA TRP A 59 0.96 3.49 -7.96
C TRP A 59 -0.30 4.12 -8.58
N GLY A 60 -0.18 4.76 -9.73
CA GLY A 60 -1.26 5.50 -10.38
C GLY A 60 -2.38 4.62 -10.88
N ASN A 61 -3.62 5.14 -10.83
CA ASN A 61 -4.76 4.49 -11.45
C ASN A 61 -4.70 4.58 -12.98
N PRO A 62 -4.54 3.46 -13.72
CA PRO A 62 -4.47 3.47 -15.18
C PRO A 62 -5.83 3.77 -15.83
N PHE A 63 -6.94 3.57 -15.11
CA PHE A 63 -8.29 3.81 -15.61
C PHE A 63 -8.64 5.30 -15.53
N ARG A 64 -9.14 5.85 -16.66
CA ARG A 64 -9.57 7.25 -16.78
C ARG A 64 -11.09 7.31 -16.82
N ILE A 65 -11.67 8.29 -16.11
CA ILE A 65 -13.12 8.58 -16.21
C ILE A 65 -13.42 8.88 -17.68
N SER A 66 -14.29 8.06 -18.26
CA SER A 66 -14.59 8.07 -19.69
C SER A 66 -15.81 7.20 -19.95
N SER A 67 -16.45 7.34 -21.12
CA SER A 67 -17.52 6.43 -21.54
C SER A 67 -17.11 4.96 -21.51
N ARG A 68 -15.82 4.66 -21.73
CA ARG A 68 -15.27 3.30 -21.69
C ARG A 68 -15.17 2.72 -20.28
N TYR A 69 -14.74 3.51 -19.30
CA TYR A 69 -14.43 3.00 -17.97
C TYR A 69 -15.44 3.40 -16.89
N GLY A 70 -16.36 4.29 -17.22
CA GLY A 70 -17.42 4.75 -16.32
C GLY A 70 -17.04 6.00 -15.54
N ASN A 71 -17.73 6.18 -14.42
CA ASN A 71 -17.60 7.30 -13.52
C ASN A 71 -16.39 7.13 -12.55
N ARG A 72 -16.30 8.01 -11.55
CA ARG A 72 -15.22 8.00 -10.56
C ARG A 72 -15.16 6.70 -9.75
N ASP A 73 -16.31 6.20 -9.31
CA ASP A 73 -16.39 5.01 -8.49
C ASP A 73 -16.05 3.78 -9.32
N ASP A 74 -16.50 3.72 -10.58
CA ASP A 74 -16.17 2.65 -11.51
C ASP A 74 -14.65 2.53 -11.74
N VAL A 75 -13.96 3.65 -11.96
CA VAL A 75 -12.50 3.62 -12.19
C VAL A 75 -11.71 3.31 -10.92
N ILE A 76 -12.21 3.66 -9.74
CA ILE A 76 -11.59 3.30 -8.45
C ILE A 76 -11.79 1.81 -8.19
N GLU A 77 -12.97 1.28 -8.48
CA GLU A 77 -13.26 -0.14 -8.30
C GLU A 77 -12.46 -1.01 -9.26
N ARG A 78 -12.35 -0.58 -10.53
CA ARG A 78 -11.43 -1.22 -11.50
C ARG A 78 -9.99 -1.21 -11.01
N TYR A 79 -9.54 -0.09 -10.43
CA TYR A 79 -8.20 0.00 -9.84
C TYR A 79 -8.02 -0.98 -8.69
N ARG A 80 -9.01 -1.10 -7.80
CA ARG A 80 -8.99 -2.09 -6.70
C ARG A 80 -8.79 -3.50 -7.26
N HIS A 81 -9.58 -3.90 -8.26
CA HIS A 81 -9.47 -5.21 -8.89
C HIS A 81 -8.10 -5.43 -9.55
N ASP A 82 -7.59 -4.41 -10.23
CA ASP A 82 -6.29 -4.45 -10.90
C ASP A 82 -5.13 -4.56 -9.92
N LEU A 83 -5.14 -3.78 -8.83
CA LEU A 83 -4.16 -3.83 -7.76
C LEU A 83 -4.09 -5.24 -7.14
N TRP A 84 -5.24 -5.81 -6.77
CA TRP A 84 -5.29 -7.18 -6.25
C TRP A 84 -4.82 -8.23 -7.24
N ARG A 85 -5.05 -8.02 -8.54
CA ARG A 85 -4.53 -8.91 -9.58
C ARG A 85 -2.99 -8.87 -9.61
N ARG A 86 -2.39 -7.68 -9.57
CA ARG A 86 -0.93 -7.49 -9.58
C ARG A 86 -0.26 -8.09 -8.34
N ILE A 87 -0.89 -7.93 -7.17
CA ILE A 87 -0.43 -8.55 -5.92
C ILE A 87 -0.42 -10.08 -6.07
N ARG A 88 -1.56 -10.67 -6.45
CA ARG A 88 -1.68 -12.14 -6.58
C ARG A 88 -0.79 -12.74 -7.66
N SER A 89 -0.50 -11.98 -8.73
CA SER A 89 0.40 -12.45 -9.79
C SER A 89 1.89 -12.25 -9.44
N GLY A 90 2.22 -11.64 -8.30
CA GLY A 90 3.59 -11.26 -7.95
C GLY A 90 4.17 -10.12 -8.79
N ALA A 91 3.35 -9.43 -9.59
CA ALA A 91 3.79 -8.29 -10.40
C ALA A 91 3.97 -7.02 -9.55
N LEU A 92 3.42 -7.01 -8.34
CA LEU A 92 3.65 -6.02 -7.32
C LEU A 92 4.12 -6.74 -6.05
N PRO A 93 5.41 -6.65 -5.68
CA PRO A 93 5.94 -7.27 -4.47
C PRO A 93 5.26 -6.73 -3.20
N LEU A 94 5.03 -7.61 -2.22
CA LEU A 94 4.36 -7.23 -0.98
C LEU A 94 5.20 -6.28 -0.12
N ASP A 95 6.52 -6.42 -0.15
CA ASP A 95 7.49 -5.56 0.53
C ASP A 95 7.47 -4.13 0.00
N GLU A 96 7.42 -3.94 -1.33
CA GLU A 96 7.26 -2.62 -1.94
C GLU A 96 5.93 -1.97 -1.55
N LEU A 97 4.87 -2.76 -1.49
CA LEU A 97 3.53 -2.29 -1.12
C LEU A 97 3.45 -1.97 0.40
N ALA A 98 4.07 -2.77 1.26
CA ALA A 98 4.14 -2.54 2.69
C ALA A 98 4.98 -1.30 3.04
N ALA A 99 6.04 -1.01 2.26
CA ALA A 99 6.92 0.14 2.49
C ALA A 99 6.19 1.50 2.46
N ILE A 100 5.02 1.58 1.82
CA ILE A 100 4.22 2.80 1.73
C ILE A 100 3.02 2.83 2.70
N ALA A 101 2.87 1.84 3.59
CA ALA A 101 1.70 1.69 4.47
C ALA A 101 1.44 2.90 5.38
N ASP A 102 2.50 3.48 5.92
CA ASP A 102 2.44 4.63 6.84
C ASP A 102 2.91 5.94 6.20
N MET A 103 3.20 5.92 4.89
CA MET A 103 3.63 7.13 4.17
C MET A 103 2.43 7.97 3.72
N PRO A 104 2.47 9.31 3.83
CA PRO A 104 1.51 10.18 3.19
C PRO A 104 1.47 9.96 1.67
N LEU A 105 0.27 9.74 1.11
CA LEU A 105 0.08 9.53 -0.32
C LEU A 105 -0.48 10.80 -0.98
N ALA A 106 0.23 11.34 -1.96
CA ALA A 106 -0.17 12.55 -2.67
C ALA A 106 -0.84 12.23 -4.01
N CYS A 107 -2.07 12.74 -4.17
CA CYS A 107 -2.85 12.58 -5.39
C CYS A 107 -3.59 13.88 -5.77
N TRP A 108 -3.93 14.04 -7.04
CA TRP A 108 -4.73 15.16 -7.54
C TRP A 108 -6.24 15.08 -7.23
N CYS A 109 -6.73 13.90 -6.84
CA CYS A 109 -8.17 13.64 -6.73
C CYS A 109 -8.77 13.99 -5.37
N HIS A 110 -7.99 13.90 -4.29
CA HIS A 110 -8.45 14.21 -2.93
C HIS A 110 -8.91 15.68 -2.86
N PRO A 111 -10.01 16.05 -2.16
CA PRO A 111 -10.80 15.28 -1.19
C PRO A 111 -11.91 14.41 -1.79
N LYS A 112 -12.11 14.41 -3.12
CA LYS A 112 -13.08 13.50 -3.75
C LYS A 112 -12.62 12.04 -3.60
N PRO A 113 -13.50 11.04 -3.78
CA PRO A 113 -13.09 9.64 -3.81
C PRO A 113 -11.84 9.44 -4.67
N CYS A 114 -10.85 8.77 -4.11
CA CYS A 114 -9.49 8.73 -4.66
C CYS A 114 -8.94 7.32 -4.59
N HIS A 115 -8.26 6.86 -5.63
CA HIS A 115 -7.65 5.52 -5.64
C HIS A 115 -6.57 5.35 -4.55
N ALA A 116 -5.97 6.44 -4.08
CA ALA A 116 -5.01 6.42 -2.98
C ALA A 116 -5.61 5.83 -1.68
N THR A 117 -6.93 5.91 -1.47
CA THR A 117 -7.57 5.23 -0.31
C THR A 117 -7.52 3.72 -0.45
N VAL A 118 -7.66 3.20 -1.68
CA VAL A 118 -7.56 1.77 -1.95
C VAL A 118 -6.12 1.31 -1.78
N LEU A 119 -5.17 2.08 -2.30
CA LEU A 119 -3.74 1.79 -2.17
C LEU A 119 -3.29 1.80 -0.71
N ALA A 120 -3.66 2.82 0.08
CA ALA A 120 -3.36 2.91 1.51
C ALA A 120 -3.84 1.67 2.29
N ARG A 121 -5.06 1.20 2.01
CA ARG A 121 -5.61 -0.01 2.65
C ARG A 121 -4.84 -1.27 2.24
N ALA A 122 -4.49 -1.39 0.97
CA ALA A 122 -3.72 -2.52 0.47
C ALA A 122 -2.28 -2.53 1.02
N ALA A 123 -1.66 -1.36 1.14
CA ALA A 123 -0.34 -1.17 1.74
C ALA A 123 -0.30 -1.62 3.19
N ARG A 124 -1.27 -1.17 3.98
CA ARG A 124 -1.42 -1.61 5.37
C ARG A 124 -1.67 -3.11 5.48
N TRP A 125 -2.58 -3.65 4.68
CA TRP A 125 -2.80 -5.10 4.65
C TRP A 125 -1.50 -5.86 4.32
N ALA A 126 -0.71 -5.38 3.36
CA ALA A 126 0.55 -6.02 3.00
C ALA A 126 1.57 -5.99 4.15
N ALA A 127 1.66 -4.87 4.89
CA ALA A 127 2.50 -4.78 6.08
C ALA A 127 2.08 -5.81 7.15
N GLU A 128 0.79 -5.91 7.44
CA GLU A 128 0.23 -6.90 8.38
C GLU A 128 0.57 -8.33 7.94
N GLN A 129 0.48 -8.66 6.64
CA GLN A 129 0.86 -10.00 6.14
C GLN A 129 2.35 -10.33 6.30
N LEU A 130 3.24 -9.34 6.20
CA LEU A 130 4.68 -9.55 6.34
C LEU A 130 5.09 -9.71 7.81
N GLU A 131 4.40 -9.01 8.71
CA GLU A 131 4.54 -9.20 10.15
C GLU A 131 4.10 -10.62 10.55
N ASP A 132 2.93 -11.06 10.08
CA ASP A 132 2.38 -12.42 10.33
C ASP A 132 3.26 -13.53 9.70
N GLY A 133 3.84 -13.27 8.52
CA GLY A 133 4.69 -14.21 7.80
C GLY A 133 6.06 -14.43 8.44
N CYS A 134 6.58 -13.43 9.16
CA CYS A 134 7.81 -13.58 9.94
C CYS A 134 7.63 -14.50 11.15
N GLU A 135 6.39 -14.68 11.62
CA GLU A 135 6.06 -15.52 12.77
C GLU A 135 5.88 -17.01 12.43
N THR A 136 5.86 -17.37 11.14
CA THR A 136 5.52 -18.74 10.65
C THR A 136 6.62 -19.47 9.86
N ALA A 137 7.83 -18.91 9.76
CA ALA A 137 8.99 -19.52 9.08
C ALA A 137 10.11 -19.92 10.06
#